data_AF-A0A7S2F7N9-F1
#
_entry.id   AF-A0A7S2F7N9-F1
#
_cell.length_a   1.000
_cell.length_b   1.000
_cell.length_c   1.000
_cell.angle_alpha   90.00
_cell.angle_beta   90.00
_cell.angle_gamma   90.00
#
_symmetry.space_group_name_H-M   'P 1'
#
loop_
_entity.id
_entity.type
_entity.pdbx_description
1 polymer ?
#
loop_
_entity_poly.entity_id
_entity_poly.type
_entity_poly.pdbx_seq_one_letter_code
_entity_poly.pdbx_strand_id
1 'polypeptide(L)'
;NYYIKHLLVDADSNFAKTVEWIVDNDDPKIVCHPVIAMVTDVVWSRVAFQSFLWGKAWLIFTLLIYIFGVSVFDTDTTSQTERIVVFACRVFTYLCSMCPRIYSHLVKCCRDVKKRDIIFVYHVPIPAYLARWQDVVCMLLGI
;
A
#
# COMPACT_ATOMS: atom_id res chain seq x y z
N ASN A 1 24.87 -22.02 -0.01
CA ASN A 1 23.48 -21.85 0.48
C ASN A 1 22.47 -22.24 -0.61
N TYR A 2 22.39 -23.52 -0.94
CA TYR A 2 21.49 -24.04 -1.99
C TYR A 2 20.06 -24.24 -1.46
N TYR A 3 19.92 -24.70 -0.21
CA TYR A 3 18.63 -24.96 0.45
C TYR A 3 17.82 -23.69 0.76
N ILE A 4 18.49 -22.57 1.08
CA ILE A 4 17.81 -21.29 1.37
C ILE A 4 17.12 -20.73 0.11
N LYS A 5 17.64 -21.02 -1.08
CA LYS A 5 17.02 -20.57 -2.34
C LYS A 5 15.64 -21.20 -2.54
N HIS A 6 15.50 -22.50 -2.25
CA HIS A 6 14.23 -23.24 -2.38
C HIS A 6 13.20 -22.88 -1.30
N LEU A 7 13.64 -22.27 -0.19
CA LEU A 7 12.76 -21.71 0.84
C LEU A 7 12.10 -20.39 0.41
N LEU A 8 12.70 -19.68 -0.56
CA LEU A 8 12.36 -18.31 -0.92
C LEU A 8 11.77 -18.22 -2.34
N VAL A 9 12.25 -19.09 -3.23
CA VAL A 9 11.89 -19.15 -4.64
C VAL A 9 11.44 -20.58 -4.97
N ASP A 10 10.21 -20.70 -5.44
CA ASP A 10 9.62 -21.96 -5.91
C ASP A 10 10.28 -22.41 -7.23
N ALA A 11 10.07 -23.66 -7.63
CA ALA A 11 10.59 -24.22 -8.89
C ALA A 11 10.21 -23.37 -10.11
N ASP A 12 9.05 -22.71 -10.03
CA ASP A 12 8.50 -21.83 -11.07
C ASP A 12 8.99 -20.36 -10.98
N SER A 13 10.04 -20.08 -10.20
CA SER A 13 10.59 -18.73 -9.96
C SER A 13 9.65 -17.74 -9.24
N ASN A 14 8.53 -18.22 -8.70
CA ASN A 14 7.63 -17.43 -7.88
C ASN A 14 8.07 -17.41 -6.41
N PHE A 15 7.58 -16.46 -5.61
CA PHE A 15 7.80 -16.50 -4.16
C PHE A 15 7.23 -17.78 -3.58
N ALA A 16 8.05 -18.53 -2.84
CA ALA A 16 7.65 -19.81 -2.26
C ALA A 16 6.57 -19.60 -1.18
N LYS A 17 5.47 -20.36 -1.28
CA LYS A 17 4.39 -20.38 -0.26
C LYS A 17 4.80 -20.98 1.08
N THR A 18 6.00 -21.55 1.15
CA THR A 18 6.55 -22.17 2.35
C THR A 18 6.54 -21.23 3.55
N VAL A 19 6.82 -19.93 3.35
CA VAL A 19 6.76 -18.93 4.43
C VAL A 19 5.32 -18.68 4.88
N GLU A 20 4.36 -18.66 3.95
CA GLU A 20 2.92 -18.50 4.25
C GLU A 20 2.41 -19.69 5.08
N TRP A 21 2.75 -20.92 4.69
CA TRP A 21 2.39 -22.12 5.44
C TRP A 21 3.02 -22.20 6.83
N ILE A 22 4.23 -21.66 7.01
CA ILE A 22 4.87 -21.62 8.33
C ILE A 22 4.15 -20.62 9.26
N VAL A 23 3.69 -19.49 8.71
CA VAL A 23 2.89 -18.51 9.46
C VAL A 23 1.51 -19.08 9.80
N ASP A 24 0.87 -19.82 8.89
CA ASP A 24 -0.44 -20.44 9.11
C ASP A 24 -0.43 -21.56 10.17
N ASN A 25 0.72 -22.19 10.41
CA ASN A 25 0.85 -23.24 11.44
C ASN A 25 0.98 -22.70 12.87
N ASP A 26 1.12 -21.38 13.05
CA ASP A 26 1.13 -20.67 14.35
C ASP A 26 2.07 -21.26 15.42
N ASP A 27 3.19 -21.89 15.01
CA ASP A 27 4.19 -22.45 15.92
C ASP A 27 5.33 -21.44 16.17
N PRO A 28 5.41 -20.84 17.38
CA PRO A 28 6.43 -19.85 17.69
C PRO A 28 7.86 -20.42 17.67
N LYS A 29 8.05 -21.74 17.85
CA LYS A 29 9.39 -22.35 17.82
C LYS A 29 9.97 -22.41 16.41
N ILE A 30 9.12 -22.62 15.41
CA ILE A 30 9.54 -22.69 14.01
C ILE A 30 9.85 -21.29 13.51
N VAL A 31 8.99 -20.31 13.81
CA VAL A 31 9.17 -18.91 13.40
C VAL A 31 10.44 -18.29 13.98
N CYS A 32 10.80 -18.64 15.22
CA CYS A 32 12.04 -18.17 15.87
C CYS A 32 13.31 -18.85 15.35
N HIS A 33 13.23 -19.81 14.42
CA HIS A 33 14.42 -20.51 13.95
C HIS A 33 15.34 -19.53 13.19
N PRO A 34 16.65 -19.49 13.47
CA PRO A 34 17.57 -18.49 12.92
C PRO A 34 17.62 -18.47 11.39
N VAL A 35 17.32 -19.59 10.73
CA VAL A 35 17.20 -19.66 9.26
C VAL A 35 15.98 -18.89 8.74
N ILE A 36 14.84 -18.93 9.45
CA ILE A 36 13.63 -18.19 9.08
C ILE A 36 13.80 -16.69 9.37
N ALA A 37 14.44 -16.35 10.49
CA ALA A 37 14.80 -14.97 10.79
C ALA A 37 15.69 -14.37 9.68
N MET A 38 16.73 -15.08 9.25
CA MET A 38 17.62 -14.65 8.16
C MET A 38 16.88 -14.49 6.82
N VAL A 39 15.98 -15.43 6.47
CA VAL A 39 15.18 -15.35 5.24
C VAL A 39 14.24 -14.13 5.29
N THR A 40 13.58 -13.93 6.42
CA THR A 40 12.69 -12.78 6.65
C THR A 40 13.45 -11.47 6.54
N ASP A 41 14.65 -11.37 7.13
CA ASP A 41 15.50 -10.18 7.06
C ASP A 41 15.93 -9.84 5.63
N VAL A 42 16.27 -10.86 4.83
CA VAL A 42 16.66 -10.67 3.41
C VAL A 42 15.47 -10.20 2.58
N VAL A 43 14.29 -10.80 2.77
CA VAL A 43 13.04 -10.38 2.10
C VAL A 43 12.67 -8.96 2.50
N TRP A 44 12.77 -8.67 3.81
CA TRP A 44 12.45 -7.36 4.36
C TRP A 44 13.35 -6.28 3.77
N SER A 45 14.67 -6.47 3.84
CA SER A 45 15.65 -5.49 3.38
C SER A 45 15.53 -5.15 1.89
N ARG A 46 15.22 -6.13 1.04
CA ARG A 46 15.23 -5.93 -0.42
C ARG A 46 13.88 -5.61 -1.03
N VAL A 47 12.79 -6.21 -0.54
CA VAL A 47 11.49 -6.17 -1.23
C VAL A 47 10.45 -5.41 -0.42
N ALA A 48 10.28 -5.77 0.85
CA ALA A 48 9.28 -5.12 1.69
C ALA A 48 9.67 -3.67 2.01
N PHE A 49 10.96 -3.43 2.30
CA PHE A 49 11.46 -2.10 2.66
C PHE A 49 11.37 -1.11 1.50
N GLN A 50 11.61 -1.53 0.26
CA GLN A 50 11.48 -0.65 -0.91
C GLN A 50 10.03 -0.22 -1.14
N SER A 51 9.09 -1.17 -1.06
CA SER A 51 7.66 -0.87 -1.22
C SER A 51 7.14 0.04 -0.09
N PHE A 52 7.60 -0.21 1.13
CA PHE A 52 7.28 0.59 2.29
C PHE A 52 7.88 2.00 2.24
N LEU A 53 9.16 2.10 1.85
CA LEU A 53 9.85 3.38 1.63
C LEU A 53 9.17 4.18 0.54
N TRP A 54 8.77 3.56 -0.57
CA TRP A 54 8.12 4.29 -1.66
C TRP A 54 6.81 4.94 -1.19
N GLY A 55 6.01 4.21 -0.41
CA GLY A 55 4.81 4.76 0.22
C GLY A 55 5.11 5.93 1.16
N LYS A 56 6.13 5.80 2.01
CA LYS A 56 6.54 6.88 2.94
C LYS A 56 7.21 8.07 2.24
N ALA A 57 8.02 7.83 1.22
CA ALA A 57 8.68 8.85 0.43
C ALA A 57 7.67 9.66 -0.36
N TRP A 58 6.64 9.01 -0.92
CA TRP A 58 5.53 9.70 -1.56
C TRP A 58 4.78 10.62 -0.59
N LEU A 59 4.53 10.15 0.63
CA LEU A 59 3.93 10.98 1.68
C LEU A 59 4.81 12.19 2.00
N ILE A 60 6.11 12.00 2.23
CA ILE A 60 7.06 13.09 2.51
C ILE A 60 7.12 14.08 1.34
N PHE A 61 7.12 13.59 0.11
CA PHE A 61 7.11 14.43 -1.09
C PHE A 61 5.87 15.33 -1.15
N THR A 62 4.67 14.78 -0.92
CA THR A 62 3.44 15.58 -0.89
C THR A 62 3.41 16.57 0.27
N LEU A 63 4.00 16.22 1.41
CA LEU A 63 4.12 17.09 2.57
C LEU A 63 5.09 18.25 2.33
N LEU A 64 6.22 18.02 1.64
CA LEU A 64 7.13 19.09 1.25
C LEU A 64 6.47 20.08 0.30
N ILE A 65 5.74 19.60 -0.71
CA ILE A 65 5.00 20.46 -1.65
C ILE A 65 3.97 21.31 -0.91
N TYR A 66 3.30 20.74 0.09
CA TYR A 66 2.37 21.49 0.93
C TYR A 66 3.08 22.57 1.76
N ILE A 67 4.22 22.25 2.40
CA ILE A 67 4.99 23.22 3.21
C ILE A 67 5.47 24.38 2.34
N PHE A 68 6.05 24.10 1.17
CA PHE A 68 6.44 25.15 0.21
C PHE A 68 5.23 25.98 -0.23
N GLY A 69 4.09 25.32 -0.44
CA GLY A 69 2.81 25.94 -0.77
C GLY A 69 2.16 26.74 0.36
N VAL A 70 2.71 26.73 1.57
CA VAL A 70 2.27 27.60 2.68
C VAL A 70 3.33 28.68 2.95
N SER A 71 4.62 28.32 2.92
CA SER A 71 5.72 29.25 3.23
C SER A 71 5.86 30.39 2.21
N VAL A 72 5.51 30.16 0.94
CA VAL A 72 5.58 31.19 -0.11
C VAL A 72 4.44 32.21 -0.01
N PHE A 73 3.35 31.88 0.70
CA PHE A 73 2.12 32.68 0.70
C PHE A 73 1.89 33.49 1.98
N ASP A 74 2.86 33.50 2.90
CA ASP A 74 2.78 34.29 4.13
C ASP A 74 3.14 35.77 3.92
N THR A 75 3.47 36.17 2.69
CA THR A 75 3.81 37.56 2.36
C THR A 75 2.59 38.23 1.72
N ASP A 76 1.95 39.14 2.45
CA ASP A 76 0.77 39.92 2.05
C ASP A 76 0.96 40.63 0.70
N THR A 77 0.52 40.01 -0.40
CA THR A 77 0.19 40.74 -1.64
C THR A 77 -1.12 40.24 -2.24
N THR A 78 -2.15 41.08 -2.18
CA THR A 78 -3.51 40.81 -2.68
C THR A 78 -3.57 40.69 -4.21
N SER A 79 -2.97 39.66 -4.79
CA SER A 79 -2.91 39.40 -6.24
C SER A 79 -3.70 38.14 -6.60
N GLN A 80 -4.47 38.19 -7.70
CA GLN A 80 -5.24 37.03 -8.18
C GLN A 80 -4.35 35.84 -8.52
N THR A 81 -3.10 36.10 -8.91
CA THR A 81 -2.10 35.07 -9.21
C THR A 81 -1.85 34.17 -8.01
N GLU A 82 -1.73 34.71 -6.80
CA GLU A 82 -1.45 33.91 -5.60
C GLU A 82 -2.60 32.98 -5.24
N ARG A 83 -3.84 33.46 -5.40
CA ARG A 83 -5.05 32.63 -5.16
C ARG A 83 -5.10 31.42 -6.08
N ILE A 84 -4.72 31.60 -7.35
CA ILE A 84 -4.66 30.51 -8.33
C ILE A 84 -3.58 29.50 -7.96
N VAL A 85 -2.41 29.95 -7.51
CA VAL A 85 -1.32 29.04 -7.14
C VAL A 85 -1.65 28.28 -5.84
N VAL A 86 -2.26 28.91 -4.84
CA VAL A 86 -2.77 28.20 -3.63
C VAL A 86 -3.83 27.18 -4.02
N PHE A 87 -4.77 27.56 -4.89
CA PHE A 87 -5.80 26.65 -5.38
C PHE A 87 -5.20 25.45 -6.11
N ALA A 88 -4.23 25.68 -7.01
CA ALA A 88 -3.53 24.64 -7.75
C ALA A 88 -2.71 23.72 -6.81
N CYS A 89 -2.01 24.29 -5.82
CA CYS A 89 -1.26 23.53 -4.82
C CYS A 89 -2.18 22.62 -4.02
N ARG A 90 -3.33 23.13 -3.54
CA ARG A 90 -4.33 22.33 -2.83
C ARG A 90 -4.87 21.20 -3.69
N VAL A 91 -5.27 21.48 -4.94
CA VAL A 91 -5.75 20.47 -5.88
C VAL A 91 -4.69 19.41 -6.14
N PHE A 92 -3.44 19.83 -6.35
CA PHE A 92 -2.31 18.92 -6.56
C PHE A 92 -2.07 18.02 -5.36
N THR A 93 -2.02 18.56 -4.13
CA THR A 93 -1.88 17.76 -2.91
C THR A 93 -3.03 16.77 -2.75
N TYR A 94 -4.27 17.19 -2.98
CA TYR A 94 -5.43 16.29 -2.92
C TYR A 94 -5.33 15.14 -3.92
N LEU A 95 -5.03 15.45 -5.19
CA LEU A 95 -4.88 14.43 -6.23
C LEU A 95 -3.71 13.50 -5.91
N CYS A 96 -2.54 14.03 -5.57
CA CYS A 96 -1.37 13.21 -5.26
C CYS A 96 -1.53 12.35 -4.01
N SER A 97 -2.24 12.82 -2.97
CA SER A 97 -2.51 12.02 -1.77
C SER A 97 -3.60 10.97 -1.99
N MET A 98 -4.61 11.24 -2.82
CA MET A 98 -5.71 10.32 -3.09
C MET A 98 -5.39 9.28 -4.18
N CYS A 99 -4.58 9.64 -5.19
CA CYS A 99 -4.26 8.78 -6.35
C CYS A 99 -3.67 7.40 -5.99
N PRO A 100 -2.68 7.27 -5.09
CA PRO A 100 -2.12 5.96 -4.74
C PRO A 100 -3.16 5.04 -4.10
N ARG A 101 -4.04 5.59 -3.25
CA ARG A 101 -5.14 4.85 -2.62
C ARG A 101 -6.13 4.40 -3.67
N ILE A 102 -6.63 5.33 -4.50
CA ILE A 102 -7.57 5.02 -5.58
C ILE A 102 -6.98 3.95 -6.51
N TYR A 103 -5.72 4.09 -6.91
CA TYR A 103 -5.06 3.11 -7.78
C TYR A 103 -4.97 1.73 -7.13
N SER A 104 -4.62 1.64 -5.85
CA SER A 104 -4.57 0.36 -5.13
C SER A 104 -5.93 -0.33 -5.04
N HIS A 105 -7.01 0.44 -4.81
CA HIS A 105 -8.37 -0.09 -4.77
C HIS A 105 -8.88 -0.45 -6.15
N LEU A 106 -8.55 0.35 -7.17
CA LEU A 106 -8.95 0.12 -8.54
C LEU A 106 -8.29 -1.15 -9.09
N VAL A 107 -7.01 -1.39 -8.76
CA VAL A 107 -6.32 -2.64 -9.08
C VAL A 107 -6.94 -3.84 -8.34
N LYS A 108 -7.27 -3.71 -7.05
CA LYS A 108 -7.95 -4.78 -6.29
C LYS A 108 -9.33 -5.08 -6.90
N CYS A 109 -10.11 -4.05 -7.21
CA CYS A 109 -11.42 -4.17 -7.82
C CYS A 109 -11.35 -4.82 -9.21
N CYS A 110 -10.43 -4.38 -10.07
CA CYS A 110 -10.21 -4.98 -11.39
C CYS A 110 -9.73 -6.44 -11.29
N ARG A 111 -8.91 -6.78 -10.28
CA ARG A 111 -8.43 -8.15 -10.05
C ARG A 111 -9.56 -9.08 -9.61
N ASP A 112 -10.45 -8.61 -8.75
CA ASP A 112 -11.59 -9.39 -8.25
C ASP A 112 -12.67 -9.54 -9.33
N VAL A 113 -12.89 -8.50 -10.15
CA VAL A 113 -13.71 -8.58 -11.37
C VAL A 113 -13.12 -9.59 -12.37
N LYS A 114 -11.79 -9.62 -12.53
CA LYS A 114 -11.12 -10.59 -13.41
C LYS A 114 -11.19 -12.03 -12.90
N LYS A 115 -11.23 -12.23 -11.58
CA LYS A 115 -11.35 -13.56 -10.95
C LYS A 115 -12.79 -14.07 -10.82
N ARG A 116 -13.81 -13.24 -11.15
CA ARG A 116 -15.25 -13.56 -11.01
C ARG A 116 -15.63 -14.05 -9.60
N ASP A 117 -14.93 -13.57 -8.58
CA ASP A 117 -15.18 -13.96 -7.19
C ASP A 117 -16.21 -13.01 -6.56
N ILE A 118 -17.46 -13.20 -6.95
CA ILE A 118 -18.61 -12.38 -6.54
C ILE A 118 -19.31 -13.12 -5.42
N ILE A 119 -19.17 -12.61 -4.19
CA ILE A 119 -19.84 -13.19 -3.02
C ILE A 119 -21.20 -12.53 -2.88
N PHE A 120 -22.27 -13.32 -2.89
CA PHE A 120 -23.64 -12.82 -2.76
C PHE A 120 -23.99 -12.62 -1.28
N VAL A 121 -23.99 -11.37 -0.81
CA VAL A 121 -24.55 -11.01 0.50
C VAL A 121 -25.97 -10.48 0.29
N TYR A 122 -26.95 -11.26 0.74
CA TYR A 122 -28.37 -10.89 0.94
C TYR A 122 -29.09 -10.19 -0.24
N HIS A 123 -28.80 -10.56 -1.49
CA HIS A 123 -29.37 -10.07 -2.78
C HIS A 123 -28.65 -8.93 -3.53
N VAL A 124 -27.54 -8.38 -3.04
CA VAL A 124 -26.73 -7.43 -3.84
C VAL A 124 -25.40 -8.09 -4.23
N PRO A 125 -25.05 -8.17 -5.54
CA PRO A 125 -23.74 -8.67 -5.95
C PRO A 125 -22.69 -7.62 -5.60
N ILE A 126 -21.91 -7.90 -4.56
CA ILE A 126 -20.85 -7.00 -4.09
C ILE A 126 -19.52 -7.76 -4.25
N PRO A 127 -18.50 -7.17 -4.88
CA PRO A 127 -17.18 -7.79 -4.98
C PRO A 127 -16.64 -8.12 -3.58
N ALA A 128 -15.98 -9.27 -3.43
CA ALA A 128 -15.47 -9.83 -2.17
C ALA A 128 -14.72 -8.83 -1.28
N TYR A 129 -14.10 -7.82 -1.89
CA TYR A 129 -13.40 -6.73 -1.24
C TYR A 129 -14.24 -5.92 -0.22
N LEU A 130 -15.54 -5.75 -0.44
CA LEU A 130 -16.43 -4.96 0.42
C LEU A 130 -17.10 -5.80 1.53
N ALA A 131 -16.95 -7.13 1.52
CA ALA A 131 -17.49 -8.00 2.56
C ALA A 131 -16.70 -7.89 3.88
N ARG A 132 -15.46 -7.39 3.83
CA ARG A 132 -14.64 -7.08 5.01
C ARG A 132 -14.97 -5.68 5.53
N TRP A 133 -15.69 -5.61 6.64
CA TRP A 133 -16.05 -4.34 7.30
C TRP A 133 -14.83 -3.45 7.63
N GLN A 134 -13.65 -4.03 7.85
CA GLN A 134 -12.40 -3.28 8.08
C GLN A 134 -11.96 -2.46 6.86
N ASP A 135 -12.11 -2.99 5.64
CA ASP A 135 -11.73 -2.28 4.41
C ASP A 135 -12.70 -1.10 4.12
N VAL A 136 -13.98 -1.26 4.47
CA VAL A 136 -15.00 -0.20 4.37
C VAL A 136 -14.73 0.92 5.38
N VAL A 137 -14.30 0.57 6.59
CA VAL A 137 -13.94 1.53 7.63
C VAL A 137 -12.68 2.32 7.25
N CYS A 138 -11.66 1.68 6.66
CA CYS A 138 -10.49 2.40 6.12
C CYS A 138 -10.86 3.33 4.96
N MET A 139 -11.81 2.93 4.10
CA MET A 139 -12.34 3.77 3.02
C MET A 139 -13.06 5.02 3.56
N LEU A 140 -13.86 4.87 4.61
CA LEU A 140 -14.56 5.99 5.26
C LEU A 140 -13.62 6.91 6.06
N LEU A 141 -12.61 6.34 6.70
CA LEU A 141 -11.67 7.09 7.54
C LEU A 141 -10.56 7.79 6.73
N GLY A 142 -10.37 7.44 5.45
CA GLY A 142 -9.30 8.01 4.65
C GLY A 142 -7.91 7.78 5.26
N ILE A 143 -7.72 6.64 5.93
CA ILE A 143 -6.46 6.16 6.53
C ILE A 143 -6.02 4.91 5.78
#